data_AF-A0A1V4KNF4-F1
#
_entry.id   AF-A0A1V4KNF4-F1
#
_cell.length_a   1.000
_cell.length_b   1.000
_cell.length_c   1.000
_cell.angle_alpha   90.00
_cell.angle_beta   90.00
_cell.angle_gamma   90.00
#
_symmetry.space_group_name_H-M   'P 1'
#
loop_
_entity.id
_entity.type
_entity.pdbx_description
1 polymer ?
#
loop_
_entity_poly.entity_id
_entity_poly.type
_entity_poly.pdbx_seq_one_letter_code
_entity_poly.pdbx_strand_id
1 'polypeptide(L)'
;MAILGYLGQLQSPDLGAVLPLHSLVPYQVPFNAVALRVIHTDVAPTNIMYAVNASWVGLCRIPEEIRGQSDGPVLLTQTPVCDCLGFGIVRGVEMERKLYHVLTPVPPEKLRLVNCLLLGNIAIPNCVLVGQQGIEGEIPYVTSDYNYSILGSGKLKKRKHFKKREHTFECDYT
;
A
#
# COMPACT_ATOMS: atom_id res chain seq x y z
N MET A 1 -0.21 -14.37 3.59
CA MET A 1 1.16 -14.61 4.13
C MET A 1 2.27 -14.08 3.22
N ALA A 2 2.14 -14.13 1.89
CA ALA A 2 3.21 -13.69 0.97
C ALA A 2 3.73 -12.26 1.22
N ILE A 3 2.84 -11.27 1.40
CA ILE A 3 3.24 -9.87 1.69
C ILE A 3 4.11 -9.77 2.96
N LEU A 4 3.72 -10.48 4.03
CA LEU A 4 4.49 -10.47 5.28
C LEU A 4 5.83 -11.18 5.12
N GLY A 5 5.88 -12.28 4.37
CA GLY A 5 7.14 -12.96 4.05
C GLY A 5 8.09 -12.07 3.24
N TYR A 6 7.56 -11.31 2.28
CA TYR A 6 8.33 -10.33 1.52
C TYR A 6 8.87 -9.20 2.41
N LEU A 7 8.00 -8.59 3.23
CA LEU A 7 8.42 -7.55 4.18
C LEU A 7 9.35 -8.08 5.27
N GLY A 8 9.31 -9.37 5.59
CA GLY A 8 10.24 -10.02 6.51
C GLY A 8 11.70 -9.94 6.06
N GLN A 9 11.95 -9.71 4.77
CA GLN A 9 13.31 -9.47 4.24
C GLN A 9 13.91 -8.13 4.70
N LEU A 10 13.09 -7.22 5.26
CA LEU A 10 13.58 -6.01 5.92
C LEU A 10 14.22 -6.29 7.28
N GLN A 11 14.01 -7.48 7.84
CA GLN A 11 14.57 -7.87 9.12
C GLN A 11 16.04 -8.22 8.95
N SER A 12 16.89 -7.74 9.86
CA SER A 12 18.28 -8.16 9.90
C SER A 12 18.35 -9.60 10.42
N PRO A 13 19.04 -10.52 9.73
CA PRO A 13 19.25 -11.88 10.22
C PRO A 13 20.11 -11.92 11.49
N ASP A 14 20.88 -10.86 11.76
CA ASP A 14 21.79 -10.77 12.90
C ASP A 14 21.09 -10.32 14.19
N LEU A 15 19.90 -9.72 14.06
CA LEU A 15 19.07 -9.38 15.21
C LEU A 15 18.28 -10.63 15.65
N GLY A 16 18.53 -11.09 16.87
CA GLY A 16 17.75 -12.17 17.50
C GLY A 16 16.28 -11.84 17.78
N ALA A 17 15.80 -10.66 17.36
CA ALA A 17 14.43 -10.19 17.52
C ALA A 17 13.91 -9.51 16.24
N VAL A 18 12.65 -9.79 15.90
CA VAL A 18 11.96 -9.15 14.78
C VAL A 18 11.56 -7.73 15.18
N LEU A 19 12.04 -6.75 14.44
CA LEU A 19 11.68 -5.35 14.64
C LEU A 19 10.29 -5.06 14.04
N PRO A 20 9.45 -4.28 14.73
CA PRO A 20 8.22 -3.82 14.14
C PRO A 20 8.51 -2.91 12.94
N LEU A 21 7.74 -3.04 11.85
CA LEU A 21 7.91 -2.23 10.63
C LEU A 21 7.87 -0.72 10.91
N HIS A 22 7.10 -0.27 11.91
CA HIS A 22 7.06 1.15 12.29
C HIS A 22 8.30 1.64 13.05
N SER A 23 9.26 0.77 13.37
CA SER A 23 10.58 1.16 13.90
C SER A 23 11.67 1.26 12.82
N LEU A 24 11.43 0.68 11.64
CA LEU A 24 12.39 0.71 10.53
C LEU A 24 12.46 2.11 9.90
N VAL A 25 13.60 2.48 9.36
CA VAL A 25 13.78 3.77 8.67
C VAL A 25 13.32 3.64 7.20
N PRO A 26 12.36 4.45 6.74
CA PRO A 26 11.93 4.44 5.35
C PRO A 26 12.92 5.19 4.45
N TYR A 27 12.96 4.81 3.16
CA TYR A 27 13.60 5.62 2.13
C TYR A 27 12.78 6.90 1.88
N GLN A 28 13.47 8.04 1.79
CA GLN A 28 12.87 9.32 1.42
C GLN A 28 12.99 9.51 -0.09
N VAL A 29 11.85 9.62 -0.77
CA VAL A 29 11.80 9.76 -2.23
C VAL A 29 11.10 11.07 -2.59
N PRO A 30 11.77 12.04 -3.24
CA PRO A 30 11.13 13.27 -3.70
C PRO A 30 9.95 13.00 -4.64
N PHE A 31 8.89 13.81 -4.51
CA PHE A 31 7.69 13.67 -5.35
C PHE A 31 7.98 13.73 -6.84
N ASN A 32 8.94 14.57 -7.25
CA ASN A 32 9.33 14.78 -8.63
C ASN A 32 10.39 13.78 -9.14
N ALA A 33 10.96 12.95 -8.27
CA ALA A 33 11.96 11.94 -8.63
C ALA A 33 11.31 10.69 -9.25
N VAL A 34 10.01 10.49 -8.99
CA VAL A 34 9.27 9.32 -9.47
C VAL A 34 7.92 9.70 -10.06
N ALA A 35 7.52 8.98 -11.09
CA ALA A 35 6.21 9.05 -11.70
C ALA A 35 5.24 8.17 -10.92
N LEU A 36 3.98 8.57 -10.85
CA LEU A 36 2.97 7.91 -10.06
C LEU A 36 1.76 7.58 -10.93
N ARG A 37 1.24 6.35 -10.77
CA ARG A 37 0.00 5.93 -11.43
C ARG A 37 -0.79 4.96 -10.56
N VAL A 38 -2.09 5.25 -10.42
CA VAL A 38 -3.06 4.26 -9.94
C VAL A 38 -3.56 3.47 -11.15
N ILE A 39 -3.35 2.14 -11.12
CA ILE A 39 -3.60 1.29 -12.29
C ILE A 39 -4.94 0.55 -12.22
N HIS A 40 -5.56 0.51 -11.05
CA HIS A 40 -6.78 -0.27 -10.82
C HIS A 40 -8.07 0.56 -10.86
N THR A 41 -7.95 1.89 -10.83
CA THR A 41 -9.09 2.82 -10.87
C THR A 41 -8.59 4.23 -11.22
N ASP A 42 -9.51 5.08 -11.66
CA ASP A 42 -9.24 6.49 -11.89
C ASP A 42 -9.36 7.26 -10.58
N VAL A 43 -8.32 8.03 -10.25
CA VAL A 43 -8.28 8.87 -9.06
C VAL A 43 -8.06 10.31 -9.51
N ALA A 44 -8.93 11.21 -9.05
CA ALA A 44 -8.75 12.64 -9.32
C ALA A 44 -7.38 13.11 -8.82
N PRO A 45 -6.64 13.95 -9.59
CA PRO A 45 -5.31 14.41 -9.19
C PRO A 45 -5.23 15.02 -7.80
N THR A 46 -6.30 15.70 -7.35
CA THR A 46 -6.43 16.29 -6.02
C THR A 46 -6.43 15.26 -4.89
N ASN A 47 -6.80 14.00 -5.17
CA ASN A 47 -6.92 12.93 -4.17
C ASN A 47 -5.80 11.90 -4.25
N ILE A 48 -4.87 12.04 -5.19
CA ILE A 48 -3.86 11.03 -5.48
C ILE A 48 -2.96 10.75 -4.26
N MET A 49 -2.62 11.79 -3.50
CA MET A 49 -1.77 11.66 -2.32
C MET A 49 -2.45 10.89 -1.19
N TYR A 50 -3.78 11.02 -1.05
CA TYR A 50 -4.54 10.22 -0.10
C TYR A 50 -4.60 8.76 -0.50
N ALA A 51 -4.73 8.48 -1.80
CA ALA A 51 -4.73 7.11 -2.32
C ALA A 51 -3.37 6.42 -2.13
N VAL A 52 -2.28 7.18 -2.25
CA VAL A 52 -0.91 6.66 -2.09
C VAL A 52 -0.51 6.48 -0.63
N ASN A 53 -1.02 7.29 0.29
CA ASN A 53 -0.66 7.15 1.70
C ASN A 53 -1.17 5.81 2.27
N ALA A 54 -0.31 5.13 3.04
CA ALA A 54 -0.55 3.77 3.56
C ALA A 54 -0.94 2.74 2.49
N SER A 55 -0.27 2.79 1.33
CA SER A 55 -0.56 1.92 0.20
C SER A 55 0.57 0.95 -0.16
N TRP A 56 0.21 -0.15 -0.82
CA TRP A 56 1.15 -1.10 -1.41
C TRP A 56 1.43 -0.71 -2.87
N VAL A 57 2.70 -0.45 -3.18
CA VAL A 57 3.12 0.04 -4.50
C VAL A 57 4.13 -0.91 -5.16
N GLY A 58 4.03 -1.00 -6.48
CA GLY A 58 5.08 -1.54 -7.33
C GLY A 58 6.18 -0.50 -7.52
N LEU A 59 7.43 -0.93 -7.37
CA LEU A 59 8.64 -0.13 -7.59
C LEU A 59 9.16 -0.46 -8.99
N CYS A 60 8.90 0.43 -9.92
CA CYS A 60 9.02 0.16 -11.35
C CYS A 60 10.04 1.07 -12.03
N ARG A 61 10.58 0.58 -13.15
CA ARG A 61 11.38 1.35 -14.10
C ARG A 61 10.62 1.49 -15.40
N ILE A 62 10.32 2.73 -15.79
CA ILE A 62 9.80 3.09 -17.11
C ILE A 62 10.95 3.59 -18.01
N PRO A 63 10.91 3.35 -19.33
CA PRO A 63 11.90 3.87 -20.27
C PRO A 63 11.90 5.40 -20.36
N GLU A 64 10.76 6.04 -20.14
CA GLU A 64 10.60 7.49 -20.28
C GLU A 64 11.34 8.25 -19.18
N GLU A 65 12.00 9.34 -19.57
CA GLU A 65 12.58 10.29 -18.63
C GLU A 65 11.48 11.05 -17.88
N ILE A 66 11.65 11.14 -16.57
CA ILE A 66 10.72 11.84 -15.69
C ILE A 66 11.14 13.29 -15.63
N ARG A 67 10.40 14.12 -16.36
CA ARG A 67 10.59 15.57 -16.35
C ARG A 67 9.61 16.19 -15.37
N GLY A 68 9.97 16.15 -14.09
CA GLY A 68 9.26 16.91 -13.07
C GLY A 68 9.37 18.40 -13.38
N GLN A 69 8.31 19.01 -13.91
CA GLN A 69 8.25 20.45 -14.18
C GLN A 69 8.10 21.28 -12.90
N SER A 70 7.76 20.61 -11.79
CA SER A 70 7.61 21.19 -10.46
C SER A 70 8.12 20.20 -9.43
N ASP A 71 8.25 20.61 -8.18
CA ASP A 71 8.53 19.70 -7.07
C ASP A 71 7.33 18.82 -6.68
N GLY A 72 6.20 18.92 -7.40
CA GLY A 72 4.99 18.13 -7.15
C GLY A 72 5.08 16.70 -7.70
N PRO A 73 4.03 15.88 -7.46
CA PRO A 73 3.96 14.55 -8.03
C PRO A 73 3.95 14.59 -9.56
N VAL A 74 4.70 13.69 -10.19
CA VAL A 74 4.59 13.46 -11.63
C VAL A 74 3.53 12.37 -11.87
N LEU A 75 2.39 12.74 -12.45
CA LEU A 75 1.28 11.79 -12.67
C LEU A 75 1.28 11.29 -14.12
N LEU A 76 1.24 9.96 -14.29
CA LEU A 76 1.10 9.37 -15.63
C LEU A 76 -0.37 9.34 -16.06
N THR A 77 -0.62 9.72 -17.30
CA THR A 77 -1.96 9.72 -17.92
C THR A 77 -2.38 8.34 -18.43
N GLN A 78 -1.43 7.41 -18.61
CA GLN A 78 -1.70 6.02 -18.97
C GLN A 78 -0.83 5.05 -18.13
N THR A 79 -1.23 3.79 -18.08
CA THR A 79 -0.42 2.73 -17.46
C THR A 79 0.76 2.40 -18.38
N PRO A 80 2.00 2.59 -17.95
CA PRO A 80 3.18 2.34 -18.78
C PRO A 80 3.49 0.84 -18.87
N VAL A 81 4.22 0.45 -19.91
CA VAL A 81 4.95 -0.83 -19.92
C VAL A 81 6.26 -0.62 -19.16
N CYS A 82 6.51 -1.41 -18.13
CA CYS A 82 7.61 -1.17 -17.22
C CYS A 82 8.17 -2.45 -16.59
N ASP A 83 9.41 -2.40 -16.14
CA ASP A 83 10.01 -3.47 -15.34
C ASP A 83 9.66 -3.25 -13.86
N CYS A 84 9.03 -4.24 -13.21
CA CYS A 84 8.80 -4.21 -11.77
C CYS A 84 10.02 -4.79 -11.04
N LEU A 85 10.73 -3.93 -10.31
CA LEU A 85 11.96 -4.29 -9.59
C LEU A 85 11.69 -4.81 -8.18
N GLY A 86 10.46 -4.60 -7.69
CA GLY A 86 9.95 -5.12 -6.43
C GLY A 86 8.77 -4.31 -5.94
N PHE A 87 8.49 -4.40 -4.64
CA PHE A 87 7.33 -3.76 -4.03
C PHE A 87 7.72 -3.00 -2.77
N GLY A 88 6.87 -2.07 -2.36
CA GLY A 88 7.05 -1.32 -1.12
C GLY A 88 5.73 -0.90 -0.49
N ILE A 89 5.83 -0.48 0.77
CA ILE A 89 4.76 0.22 1.47
C ILE A 89 5.12 1.70 1.48
N VAL A 90 4.22 2.55 1.00
CA VAL A 90 4.30 3.98 1.29
C VAL A 90 3.80 4.19 2.70
N ARG A 91 4.74 4.31 3.65
CA ARG A 91 4.48 4.48 5.07
C ARG A 91 3.88 5.85 5.38
N GLY A 92 4.23 6.85 4.59
CA GLY A 92 3.81 8.23 4.80
C GLY A 92 4.05 9.08 3.55
N VAL A 93 3.25 10.13 3.43
CA VAL A 93 3.40 11.18 2.42
C VAL A 93 3.58 12.49 3.18
N GLU A 94 4.73 13.14 2.99
CA GLU A 94 5.09 14.40 3.66
C GLU A 94 4.96 15.54 2.66
N MET A 95 3.93 16.37 2.83
CA MET A 95 3.54 17.38 1.84
C MET A 95 4.46 18.61 1.88
N GLU A 96 4.96 18.97 3.06
CA GLU A 96 5.80 20.14 3.30
C GLU A 96 7.16 19.97 2.64
N ARG A 97 7.79 18.81 2.85
CA ARG A 97 9.09 18.45 2.25
C ARG A 97 8.94 17.78 0.88
N LYS A 98 7.71 17.47 0.46
CA LYS A 98 7.38 16.81 -0.81
C LYS A 98 8.08 15.47 -0.98
N LEU A 99 7.93 14.61 0.03
CA LEU A 99 8.59 13.30 0.13
C LEU A 99 7.59 12.16 0.29
N TYR A 100 7.82 11.07 -0.42
CA TYR A 100 7.28 9.76 -0.08
C TYR A 100 8.22 9.06 0.89
N HIS A 101 7.68 8.45 1.93
CA HIS A 101 8.41 7.60 2.87
C HIS A 101 8.11 6.13 2.54
N VAL A 102 9.05 5.44 1.90
CA VAL A 102 8.83 4.08 1.37
C VAL A 102 9.63 3.04 2.15
N LEU A 103 8.95 2.01 2.64
CA LEU A 103 9.58 0.81 3.19
C LEU A 103 9.61 -0.30 2.14
N THR A 104 10.79 -0.85 1.86
CA THR A 104 10.96 -1.91 0.87
C THR A 104 12.24 -2.71 1.12
N PRO A 105 12.20 -4.05 0.96
CA PRO A 105 13.39 -4.89 1.00
C PRO A 105 14.19 -4.86 -0.31
N VAL A 106 13.74 -4.11 -1.34
CA VAL A 106 14.51 -3.98 -2.59
C VAL A 106 15.86 -3.34 -2.28
N PRO A 107 16.98 -3.93 -2.74
CA PRO A 107 18.29 -3.45 -2.38
C PRO A 107 18.65 -2.14 -3.12
N PRO A 108 19.54 -1.31 -2.56
CA PRO A 108 19.83 0.03 -3.07
C PRO A 108 20.23 0.08 -4.55
N GLU A 109 20.96 -0.91 -5.05
CA GLU A 109 21.39 -0.98 -6.45
C GLU A 109 20.21 -1.06 -7.43
N LYS A 110 19.13 -1.74 -7.05
CA LYS A 110 17.89 -1.79 -7.85
C LYS A 110 17.03 -0.56 -7.60
N LEU A 111 16.97 -0.07 -6.37
CA LEU A 111 16.18 1.13 -6.04
C LEU A 111 16.62 2.37 -6.82
N ARG A 112 17.92 2.50 -7.12
CA ARG A 112 18.42 3.61 -7.96
C ARG A 112 17.87 3.62 -9.38
N LEU A 113 17.34 2.49 -9.87
CA LEU A 113 16.74 2.37 -11.19
C LEU A 113 15.23 2.65 -11.17
N VAL A 114 14.61 2.68 -9.98
CA VAL A 114 13.19 2.94 -9.82
C VAL A 114 12.93 4.40 -10.13
N ASN A 115 12.06 4.62 -11.09
CA ASN A 115 11.57 5.94 -11.45
C ASN A 115 10.03 5.97 -11.44
N CYS A 116 9.33 4.86 -11.22
CA CYS A 116 7.86 4.85 -11.20
C CYS A 116 7.29 4.08 -10.00
N LEU A 117 6.27 4.65 -9.37
CA LEU A 117 5.43 4.00 -8.37
C LEU A 117 4.08 3.65 -8.98
N LEU A 118 3.73 2.36 -8.99
CA LEU A 118 2.44 1.88 -9.48
C LEU A 118 1.57 1.39 -8.33
N LEU A 119 0.41 2.03 -8.15
CA LEU A 119 -0.56 1.67 -7.12
C LEU A 119 -1.65 0.74 -7.67
N GLY A 120 -1.61 -0.53 -7.26
CA GLY A 120 -2.63 -1.54 -7.55
C GLY A 120 -3.72 -1.63 -6.49
N ASN A 121 -4.66 -2.57 -6.67
CA ASN A 121 -5.71 -2.85 -5.69
C ASN A 121 -5.26 -3.93 -4.67
N ILE A 122 -4.15 -3.66 -3.97
CA ILE A 122 -3.62 -4.57 -2.94
C ILE A 122 -3.66 -3.84 -1.61
N ALA A 123 -4.56 -4.28 -0.74
CA ALA A 123 -4.65 -3.75 0.61
C ALA A 123 -3.47 -4.25 1.47
N ILE A 124 -2.93 -3.36 2.30
CA ILE A 124 -1.95 -3.73 3.32
C ILE A 124 -2.63 -4.70 4.31
N PRO A 125 -1.99 -5.82 4.69
CA PRO A 125 -2.56 -6.73 5.68
C PRO A 125 -2.81 -6.01 7.02
N ASN A 126 -3.99 -6.23 7.62
CA ASN A 126 -4.36 -5.60 8.91
C ASN A 126 -3.31 -5.78 10.02
N CYS A 127 -2.61 -6.91 10.06
CA CYS A 127 -1.55 -7.15 11.06
C CYS A 127 -0.35 -6.20 10.92
N VAL A 128 -0.15 -5.55 9.77
CA VAL A 128 0.83 -4.46 9.62
C VAL A 128 0.35 -3.21 10.35
N LEU A 129 -0.95 -2.96 10.48
CA LEU A 129 -1.45 -1.78 11.19
C LEU A 129 -1.67 -2.04 12.68
N VAL A 130 -2.35 -3.15 13.02
CA VAL A 130 -2.79 -3.44 14.41
C VAL A 130 -2.02 -4.55 15.10
N GLY A 131 -1.11 -5.24 14.40
CA GLY A 131 -0.41 -6.42 14.92
C GLY A 131 1.00 -6.15 15.44
N GLN A 132 1.46 -4.90 15.44
CA GLN A 132 2.81 -4.53 15.86
C GLN A 132 2.84 -4.08 17.33
N GLN A 133 3.88 -4.46 18.06
CA GLN A 133 4.09 -4.08 19.46
C GLN A 133 4.66 -2.66 19.58
N GLY A 134 4.39 -1.97 20.68
CA GLY A 134 4.99 -0.66 20.98
C GLY A 134 4.29 0.54 20.32
N ILE A 135 3.09 0.34 19.77
CA ILE A 135 2.25 1.45 19.27
C ILE A 135 1.38 1.96 20.43
N GLU A 136 1.46 3.26 20.71
CA GLU A 136 0.61 3.97 21.67
C GLU A 136 -0.26 5.01 20.94
N GLY A 137 -1.50 5.20 21.39
CA GLY A 137 -2.41 6.21 20.85
C GLY A 137 -3.24 5.74 19.64
N GLU A 138 -3.73 6.71 18.87
CA GLU A 138 -4.55 6.46 17.68
C GLU A 138 -3.71 5.91 16.53
N ILE A 139 -4.24 4.88 15.85
CA ILE A 139 -3.60 4.25 14.69
C ILE A 139 -4.33 4.71 13.42
N PRO A 140 -3.65 5.46 12.52
CA PRO A 140 -4.26 5.86 11.25
C PRO A 140 -4.83 4.67 10.48
N TYR A 141 -5.94 4.89 9.79
CA TYR A 141 -6.66 3.85 9.00
C TYR A 141 -7.27 2.71 9.84
N VAL A 142 -7.25 2.81 11.17
CA VAL A 142 -7.89 1.87 12.09
C VAL A 142 -8.90 2.63 12.92
N THR A 143 -10.09 2.05 13.10
CA THR A 143 -11.12 2.60 13.99
C THR A 143 -11.58 1.53 14.98
N SER A 144 -11.55 1.88 16.26
CA SER A 144 -12.18 1.14 17.37
C SER A 144 -13.47 1.80 17.85
N ASP A 145 -13.66 3.06 17.50
CA ASP A 145 -14.64 3.95 18.14
C ASP A 145 -15.96 3.94 17.38
N TYR A 146 -16.55 2.75 17.32
CA TYR A 146 -17.83 2.53 16.68
C TYR A 146 -18.95 3.11 17.55
N ASN A 147 -19.69 4.07 17.00
CA ASN A 147 -20.91 4.54 17.64
C ASN A 147 -22.05 3.55 17.36
N TYR A 148 -22.51 2.81 18.37
CA TYR A 148 -23.61 1.85 18.20
C TYR A 148 -25.01 2.48 18.34
N SER A 149 -25.12 3.76 18.68
CA SER A 149 -26.42 4.45 18.73
C SER A 149 -26.94 4.84 17.35
N ILE A 150 -26.05 4.99 16.37
CA ILE A 150 -26.40 5.22 14.97
C ILE A 150 -26.51 3.87 14.26
N LEU A 151 -27.62 3.65 13.55
CA LEU A 151 -27.82 2.41 12.79
C LEU A 151 -26.76 2.31 11.67
N GLY A 152 -26.01 1.23 11.63
CA GLY A 152 -25.03 0.94 10.58
C GLY A 152 -23.59 1.38 10.86
N SER A 153 -23.33 2.16 11.92
CA SER A 153 -21.97 2.58 12.32
C SER A 153 -21.27 1.61 13.30
N GLY A 154 -21.90 0.48 13.61
CA GLY A 154 -21.30 -0.57 14.42
C GLY A 154 -20.28 -1.41 13.64
N LYS A 155 -19.37 -2.06 14.37
CA LYS A 155 -18.43 -3.04 13.78
C LYS A 155 -19.17 -4.17 13.06
N LEU A 156 -18.83 -4.42 11.79
CA LEU A 156 -19.38 -5.54 11.04
C LEU A 156 -19.03 -6.87 11.72
N LYS A 157 -20.05 -7.59 12.18
CA LYS A 157 -19.90 -8.92 12.78
C LYS A 157 -19.71 -9.97 11.68
N LYS A 158 -18.50 -10.55 11.59
CA LYS A 158 -18.23 -11.66 10.68
C LYS A 158 -18.98 -12.91 11.16
N ARG A 159 -20.08 -13.27 10.47
CA ARG A 159 -20.82 -14.52 10.76
C ARG A 159 -20.01 -15.70 10.21
N LYS A 160 -19.49 -16.55 11.10
CA LYS A 160 -18.67 -17.72 10.73
C LYS A 160 -19.47 -18.87 10.08
N HIS A 161 -20.80 -18.82 10.10
CA HIS A 161 -21.70 -19.87 9.60
C HIS A 161 -22.72 -19.36 8.59
N PHE A 162 -22.26 -18.82 7.46
CA PHE A 162 -23.14 -18.72 6.30
C PHE A 162 -23.24 -20.11 5.66
N LYS A 163 -24.35 -20.83 5.90
CA LYS A 163 -24.68 -22.01 5.10
C LYS A 163 -24.84 -21.53 3.66
N LYS A 164 -24.04 -22.05 2.74
CA LYS A 164 -24.22 -21.84 1.30
C LYS A 164 -25.64 -22.29 0.97
N ARG A 165 -26.47 -21.43 0.39
CA ARG A 165 -27.75 -21.89 -0.17
C ARG A 165 -27.41 -22.79 -1.35
N GLU A 166 -27.66 -24.08 -1.20
CA GLU A 166 -27.68 -25.01 -2.31
C GLU A 166 -28.91 -24.66 -3.14
N HIS A 167 -28.70 -24.03 -4.29
CA HIS A 167 -29.72 -23.97 -5.32
C HIS A 167 -29.59 -25.25 -6.13
N THR A 168 -30.46 -26.21 -5.86
CA THR A 168 -30.67 -27.36 -6.75
C THR A 168 -31.36 -26.82 -8.00
N PHE A 169 -30.65 -26.80 -9.12
CA PHE A 169 -31.28 -26.61 -10.42
C PHE A 169 -31.86 -27.98 -10.81
N GLU A 170 -33.18 -28.13 -10.74
CA GLU A 170 -33.85 -29.24 -11.42
C GLU A 170 -33.79 -28.94 -12.92
N CYS A 171 -32.95 -29.69 -13.63
CA CYS A 171 -33.03 -29.76 -15.09
C CYS A 171 -34.16 -30.73 -15.42
N ASP A 172 -35.36 -30.21 -15.64
CA ASP A 172 -36.43 -30.94 -16.31
C ASP A 172 -35.99 -31.19 -17.76
N TYR A 173 -35.57 -32.43 -18.03
CA TYR A 173 -35.45 -32.93 -19.40
C TYR A 173 -36.80 -33.48 -19.82
N THR A 174 -37.54 -32.70 -20.60
CA THR A 174 -38.68 -33.16 -21.40
C THR A 174 -38.38 -32.99 -22.88
#